data_AF-R0KFW6-F1
#
_entry.id   AF-R0KFW6-F1
#
_cell.length_a   1.000
_cell.length_b   1.000
_cell.length_c   1.000
_cell.angle_alpha   90.00
_cell.angle_beta   90.00
_cell.angle_gamma   90.00
#
_symmetry.space_group_name_H-M   'P 1'
#
loop_
_entity.id
_entity.type
_entity.pdbx_description
1 polymer ?
#
loop_
_entity_poly.entity_id
_entity_poly.type
_entity_poly.pdbx_seq_one_letter_code
_entity_poly.pdbx_strand_id
1 'polypeptide(L)' 'VDLLKIGIDILVGTPGRINDHIQNSKLDLSNVKHVVLDEVDHMLDMGFAEQVEEIL' A
#
# COMPACT_ATOMS: atom_id res chain seq x y z
N VAL A 1 18.53 5.94 6.40
CA VAL A 1 17.64 7.12 6.39
C VAL A 1 16.26 6.61 6.06
N ASP A 2 15.27 6.84 6.93
CA ASP A 2 13.89 6.38 6.73
C ASP A 2 13.22 7.31 5.73
N LEU A 3 13.10 6.87 4.46
CA LEU A 3 12.62 7.70 3.35
C LEU A 3 11.18 8.18 3.56
N LEU A 4 10.38 7.43 4.30
CA LEU A 4 9.00 7.79 4.66
C LEU A 4 8.94 9.11 5.46
N LYS A 5 10.00 9.46 6.18
CA LYS A 5 10.06 10.70 6.99
C LYS A 5 10.34 11.95 6.17
N ILE A 6 10.79 11.81 4.92
CA ILE A 6 11.12 12.94 4.04
C ILE A 6 9.89 13.37 3.21
N GLY A 7 8.83 12.54 3.19
CA GLY A 7 7.68 12.70 2.32
C GLY A 7 7.84 11.90 1.03
N ILE A 8 6.73 11.41 0.49
CA ILE A 8 6.70 10.57 -0.71
C ILE A 8 5.59 11.09 -1.63
N ASP A 9 5.94 11.43 -2.87
CA ASP A 9 4.97 11.82 -3.90
C ASP A 9 4.36 10.60 -4.60
N ILE A 10 5.16 9.54 -4.81
CA ILE A 10 4.74 8.28 -5.46
C ILE A 10 5.29 7.11 -4.66
N LEU A 11 4.41 6.22 -4.23
CA LEU A 11 4.74 4.97 -3.56
C LEU A 11 4.37 3.78 -4.46
N VAL A 12 5.30 2.84 -4.61
CA VAL A 12 5.07 1.55 -5.26
C VAL A 12 5.49 0.44 -4.31
N GLY A 13 4.64 -0.56 -4.12
CA GLY A 13 4.91 -1.66 -3.21
C GLY A 13 3.89 -2.78 -3.34
N THR A 14 4.21 -3.94 -2.78
CA THR A 14 3.30 -5.08 -2.71
C THR A 14 2.32 -4.90 -1.54
N PRO A 15 1.09 -5.45 -1.62
CA PRO A 15 0.05 -5.25 -0.61
C PRO A 15 0.52 -5.53 0.81
N GLY A 16 1.11 -6.71 1.07
CA GLY A 16 1.57 -7.08 2.41
C GLY A 16 2.56 -6.08 3.03
N ARG A 17 3.52 -5.57 2.25
CA ARG A 17 4.51 -4.59 2.77
C ARG A 17 3.88 -3.23 3.02
N ILE A 18 2.96 -2.79 2.15
CA ILE A 18 2.25 -1.52 2.35
C ILE A 18 1.41 -1.61 3.62
N ASN A 19 0.66 -2.70 3.78
CA ASN A 19 -0.15 -2.93 4.96
C ASN A 19 0.69 -2.95 6.24
N ASP A 20 1.84 -3.63 6.25
CA ASP A 20 2.79 -3.60 7.37
C ASP A 20 3.18 -2.15 7.77
N HIS A 21 3.39 -1.27 6.79
CA HIS A 21 3.75 0.12 7.05
C HIS A 21 2.57 0.96 7.57
N ILE A 22 1.34 0.67 7.14
CA ILE A 22 0.11 1.30 7.64
C ILE A 22 -0.14 0.88 9.09
N GLN A 23 -0.15 -0.43 9.37
CA GLN A 23 -0.41 -0.98 10.71
C GLN A 23 0.60 -0.52 11.77
N ASN A 24 1.86 -0.27 11.36
CA ASN A 24 2.90 0.25 12.23
C ASN A 24 2.93 1.79 12.31
N SER A 25 1.91 2.49 11.80
CA SER A 25 1.79 3.95 11.76
C SER A 25 2.98 4.66 11.11
N LYS A 26 3.62 4.02 10.12
CA LYS A 26 4.76 4.57 9.36
C LYS A 26 4.35 5.15 8.02
N LEU A 27 3.14 4.86 7.57
CA LEU A 27 2.57 5.30 6.30
C LEU A 27 1.13 5.74 6.53
N ASP A 28 0.83 6.98 6.17
CA ASP A 28 -0.51 7.57 6.19
C ASP A 28 -0.96 7.82 4.75
N LEU A 29 -2.05 7.18 4.34
CA LEU A 29 -2.61 7.28 2.99
C LEU A 29 -3.82 8.23 2.91
N SER A 30 -4.16 8.95 3.98
CA SER A 30 -5.33 9.84 4.05
C SER A 30 -5.36 10.94 2.98
N ASN A 31 -4.20 11.31 2.43
CA ASN A 31 -4.06 12.33 1.38
C ASN A 31 -3.91 11.75 -0.04
N VAL A 32 -3.96 10.41 -0.20
CA VAL A 32 -3.85 9.78 -1.51
C VAL A 32 -5.09 10.07 -2.34
N LYS A 33 -4.88 10.58 -3.56
CA LYS A 33 -5.96 10.91 -4.51
C LYS A 33 -6.15 9.87 -5.59
N HIS A 34 -5.11 9.08 -5.86
CA HIS A 34 -5.06 8.12 -6.95
C HIS A 34 -4.39 6.85 -6.48
N VAL A 35 -5.02 5.71 -6.78
CA VAL A 35 -4.47 4.37 -6.56
C VAL A 35 -4.53 3.61 -7.87
N VAL A 36 -3.48 2.84 -8.16
CA VAL A 36 -3.41 1.93 -9.29
C VAL A 36 -3.10 0.56 -8.74
N LEU A 37 -3.92 -0.42 -9.13
CA LEU A 37 -3.66 -1.82 -8.86
C LEU A 37 -3.27 -2.48 -10.18
N ASP A 38 -2.07 -3.07 -10.21
CA ASP A 38 -1.58 -3.82 -11.36
C ASP A 38 -1.87 -5.31 -11.16
N GLU A 39 -2.12 -6.05 -12.24
CA GLU A 39 -2.40 -7.50 -12.20
C GLU A 39 -3.36 -7.94 -11.07
N VAL A 40 -4.51 -7.26 -10.95
CA VAL A 40 -5.47 -7.45 -9.84
C VAL A 40 -5.94 -8.90 -9.71
N ASP A 41 -6.18 -9.58 -10.84
CA ASP A 41 -6.54 -10.98 -10.90
C ASP A 41 -5.49 -11.88 -10.24
N HIS A 42 -4.21 -11.67 -10.54
CA HIS A 42 -3.12 -12.38 -9.86
C HIS A 42 -3.06 -12.07 -8.37
N MET A 43 -3.32 -10.82 -7.96
CA MET A 43 -3.39 -10.50 -6.52
C MET A 43 -4.52 -11.25 -5.81
N LEU A 44 -5.67 -11.41 -6.45
CA LEU A 44 -6.79 -12.17 -5.90
C LEU A 44 -6.45 -13.67 -5.77
N ASP A 45 -5.81 -14.26 -6.78
CA ASP A 45 -5.37 -15.66 -6.78
C ASP A 45 -4.34 -15.94 -5.67
N MET A 46 -3.47 -14.96 -5.38
CA MET A 46 -2.49 -15.03 -4.29
C MET A 46 -3.12 -14.82 -2.90
N GLY A 47 -4.42 -14.55 -2.81
CA GLY A 47 -5.13 -14.30 -1.55
C GLY A 47 -4.90 -12.91 -0.96
N PHE A 48 -4.50 -11.92 -1.77
CA PHE A 48 -4.25 -10.56 -1.31
C PHE A 48 -5.50 -9.67 -1.25
N ALA A 49 -6.69 -10.21 -1.54
CA ALA A 49 -7.95 -9.46 -1.56
C ALA A 49 -8.18 -8.64 -0.27
N GLU A 50 -8.11 -9.29 0.89
CA GLU A 50 -8.33 -8.65 2.20
C GLU A 50 -7.30 -7.53 2.46
N GLN A 51 -6.03 -7.77 2.12
CA GLN A 51 -4.96 -6.79 2.32
C GLN A 51 -5.12 -5.57 1.41
N VAL A 52 -5.63 -5.76 0.19
CA VAL A 52 -5.93 -4.66 -0.72
C VAL A 52 -7.15 -3.87 -0.22
N GLU A 53 -8.17 -4.55 0.30
CA GLU A 53 -9.33 -3.88 0.93
C GLU A 53 -8.94 -3.07 2.17
N GLU A 54 -7.98 -3.53 2.98
CA GLU A 54 -7.49 -2.77 4.14
C GLU A 54 -6.67 -1.51 3.76
N ILE A 55 -6.07 -1.50 2.57
CA ILE A 55 -5.27 -0.36 2.09
C ILE A 55 -6.14 0.75 1.51
N LEU A 56 -7.31 0.41 0.95
CA LEU A 56 -8.21 1.31 0.22
C LEU A 56 -9.29 1.94 1.10
#